data_AF-A0A382NDP2-F1
#
_entry.id   AF-A0A382NDP2-F1
#
_cell.length_a   1.000
_cell.length_b   1.000
_cell.length_c   1.000
_cell.angle_alpha   90.00
_cell.angle_beta   90.00
_cell.angle_gamma   90.00
#
_symmetry.space_group_name_H-M   'P 1'
#
loop_
_entity.id
_entity.type
_entity.pdbx_description
1 polymer ?
#
loop_
_entity_poly.entity_id
_entity_poly.type
_entity_poly.pdbx_seq_one_letter_code
_entity_poly.pdbx_strand_id
1 'polypeptide(L)'
;MKVRYQGMLLISLTFLSAISISSVAVWYSIIGLMAIFSASPIAIAIMGGTLEVGKLVAAVWLHQSWRLPDTKRWMKNYLTVAVIVLMLITSMGIFGFLSKAHIEHAAGGKEIGAKIERLTDLIARENYIIERANKKINDAQNQVVDTSTNTSERIAELQSQINNAYDRRAPEVNEQQEIINRSDRLVETQTKTYLEQLKIIDARIAQLEKHITDGEIEKVQALVGVNADGVLREITSQAIRDFRATNNTEKTRLLNIIEEIRNADRPEVRAARMEIKRLRTLAEQEIASATVAIEQIRATVTYTDTADIDELVDTQTALIKTAYTEIDTL
;
A
#
# COMPACT_ATOMS: atom_id res chain seq x y z
N MET A 1 -90.11 -33.98 51.53
CA MET A 1 -88.81 -33.48 52.05
C MET A 1 -87.78 -33.14 50.96
N LYS A 2 -87.70 -33.87 49.82
CA LYS A 2 -86.77 -33.56 48.70
C LYS A 2 -86.96 -32.19 48.00
N VAL A 3 -88.18 -31.67 47.90
CA VAL A 3 -88.47 -30.40 47.19
C VAL A 3 -87.92 -29.16 47.91
N ARG A 4 -87.87 -29.14 49.26
CA ARG A 4 -87.31 -28.00 50.02
C ARG A 4 -85.78 -27.91 49.91
N TYR A 5 -85.07 -29.04 49.80
CA TYR A 5 -83.61 -29.04 49.62
C TYR A 5 -83.18 -28.59 48.23
N GLN A 6 -83.94 -28.91 47.18
CA GLN A 6 -83.65 -28.42 45.83
C GLN A 6 -83.90 -26.91 45.69
N GLY A 7 -84.95 -26.37 46.35
CA GLY A 7 -85.17 -24.92 46.41
C GLY A 7 -84.05 -24.18 47.15
N MET A 8 -83.56 -24.73 48.26
CA MET A 8 -82.49 -24.11 49.05
C MET A 8 -81.14 -24.15 48.33
N LEU A 9 -80.84 -25.22 47.58
CA LEU A 9 -79.63 -25.33 46.76
C LEU A 9 -79.61 -24.31 45.62
N LEU A 10 -80.73 -24.11 44.93
CA LEU A 10 -80.84 -23.13 43.85
C LEU A 10 -80.70 -21.68 44.37
N ILE A 11 -81.24 -21.37 45.54
CA ILE A 11 -81.08 -20.05 46.17
C ILE A 11 -79.61 -19.81 46.56
N SER A 12 -78.95 -20.79 47.17
CA SER A 12 -77.52 -20.66 47.51
C SER A 12 -76.63 -20.50 46.28
N LEU A 13 -76.93 -21.22 45.19
CA LEU A 13 -76.17 -21.13 43.93
C LEU A 13 -76.35 -19.78 43.25
N THR A 14 -77.58 -19.26 43.20
CA THR A 14 -77.88 -17.94 42.61
C THR A 14 -77.29 -16.80 43.44
N PHE A 15 -77.27 -16.92 44.76
CA PHE A 15 -76.62 -15.95 45.63
C PHE A 15 -75.09 -15.97 45.45
N LEU A 16 -74.49 -17.17 45.41
CA LEU A 16 -73.05 -17.31 45.19
C LEU A 16 -72.62 -16.78 43.82
N SER A 17 -73.39 -17.05 42.76
CA SER A 17 -73.09 -16.54 41.42
C SER A 17 -73.21 -15.02 41.36
N ALA A 18 -74.25 -14.45 41.97
CA ALA A 18 -74.44 -13.00 42.04
C ALA A 18 -73.29 -12.29 42.79
N ILE A 19 -72.87 -12.82 43.95
CA ILE A 19 -71.73 -12.27 44.70
C ILE A 19 -70.42 -12.44 43.94
N SER A 20 -70.21 -13.57 43.27
CA SER A 20 -68.98 -13.83 42.52
C SER A 20 -68.84 -12.86 41.34
N ILE A 21 -69.90 -12.69 40.56
CA ILE A 21 -69.93 -11.72 39.44
C ILE A 21 -69.75 -10.30 39.97
N SER A 22 -70.43 -9.93 41.06
CA SER A 22 -70.29 -8.61 41.66
C SER A 22 -68.85 -8.36 42.16
N SER A 23 -68.24 -9.31 42.87
CA SER A 23 -66.89 -9.15 43.42
C SER A 23 -65.84 -8.98 42.33
N VAL A 24 -65.94 -9.78 41.26
CA VAL A 24 -65.04 -9.67 40.10
C VAL A 24 -65.24 -8.35 39.37
N ALA A 25 -66.49 -7.90 39.21
CA ALA A 25 -66.80 -6.61 38.59
C ALA A 25 -66.25 -5.44 39.41
N VAL A 26 -66.42 -5.45 40.74
CA VAL A 26 -65.86 -4.41 41.63
C VAL A 26 -64.34 -4.38 41.54
N TRP A 27 -63.67 -5.54 41.60
CA TRP A 27 -62.21 -5.64 41.51
C TRP A 27 -61.66 -5.02 40.23
N TYR A 28 -62.16 -5.45 39.07
CA TYR A 28 -61.68 -4.92 37.78
C TYR A 28 -62.07 -3.46 37.57
N SER A 29 -63.25 -3.05 38.03
CA SER A 29 -63.70 -1.66 37.90
C SER A 29 -62.82 -0.70 38.68
N ILE A 30 -62.52 -1.02 39.95
CA ILE A 30 -61.66 -0.18 40.80
C ILE A 30 -60.26 -0.08 40.20
N ILE A 31 -59.64 -1.19 39.82
CA ILE A 31 -58.28 -1.17 39.23
C ILE A 31 -58.27 -0.38 37.93
N GLY A 32 -59.30 -0.50 37.09
CA GLY A 32 -59.34 0.25 35.85
C GLY A 32 -59.63 1.75 36.03
N LEU A 33 -60.46 2.16 37.00
CA LEU A 33 -60.60 3.58 37.35
C LEU A 33 -59.30 4.15 37.92
N MET A 34 -58.59 3.39 38.77
CA MET A 34 -57.27 3.77 39.26
C MET A 34 -56.25 3.91 38.11
N ALA A 35 -56.35 3.07 37.07
CA ALA A 35 -55.49 3.14 35.90
C ALA A 35 -55.76 4.39 35.04
N ILE A 36 -57.03 4.81 34.92
CA ILE A 36 -57.40 6.03 34.17
C ILE A 36 -56.94 7.30 34.90
N PHE A 37 -57.09 7.35 36.23
CA PHE A 37 -56.74 8.51 37.05
C PHE A 37 -55.53 8.20 37.94
N SER A 38 -54.39 7.90 37.30
CA SER A 38 -53.18 7.39 37.97
C SER A 38 -52.55 8.31 39.03
N ALA A 39 -52.92 9.60 39.06
CA ALA A 39 -52.36 10.59 39.98
C ALA A 39 -52.76 10.39 41.46
N SER A 40 -53.89 9.73 41.76
CA SER A 40 -54.29 9.44 43.16
C SER A 40 -55.07 8.12 43.30
N PRO A 41 -54.39 6.96 43.13
CA PRO A 41 -55.06 5.65 43.06
C PRO A 41 -55.86 5.31 44.32
N ILE A 42 -55.32 5.66 45.50
CA ILE A 42 -55.94 5.35 46.79
C ILE A 42 -57.28 6.09 46.96
N ALA A 43 -57.35 7.37 46.59
CA ALA A 43 -58.57 8.15 46.70
C ALA A 43 -59.69 7.58 45.80
N ILE A 44 -59.33 7.15 44.59
CA ILE A 44 -60.25 6.56 43.62
C ILE A 44 -60.70 5.17 44.08
N ALA A 45 -59.83 4.38 44.73
CA ALA A 45 -60.21 3.10 45.30
C ALA A 45 -61.27 3.26 46.40
N ILE A 46 -61.09 4.23 47.29
CA ILE A 46 -62.06 4.52 48.36
C ILE A 46 -63.40 5.01 47.76
N MET A 47 -63.34 5.92 46.79
CA MET A 47 -64.52 6.41 46.07
C MET A 47 -65.25 5.26 45.35
N GLY A 48 -64.54 4.47 44.55
CA GLY A 48 -65.09 3.34 43.80
C GLY A 48 -65.73 2.31 44.72
N GLY A 49 -65.06 1.94 45.82
CA GLY A 49 -65.64 1.06 46.84
C GLY A 49 -66.95 1.62 47.42
N THR A 50 -66.98 2.92 47.73
CA THR A 50 -68.19 3.59 48.25
C THR A 50 -69.33 3.59 47.23
N LEU A 51 -69.03 3.87 45.96
CA LEU A 51 -70.00 3.89 44.86
C LEU A 51 -70.57 2.50 44.58
N GLU A 52 -69.76 1.45 44.65
CA GLU A 52 -70.19 0.06 44.44
C GLU A 52 -71.11 -0.43 45.58
N VAL A 53 -70.76 -0.13 46.83
CA VAL A 53 -71.64 -0.41 47.99
C VAL A 53 -72.95 0.37 47.86
N GLY A 54 -72.87 1.67 47.52
CA GLY A 54 -74.04 2.52 47.32
C GLY A 54 -74.97 2.00 46.23
N LYS A 55 -74.42 1.47 45.12
CA LYS A 55 -75.18 0.85 44.03
C LYS A 55 -75.94 -0.39 44.50
N LEU A 56 -75.31 -1.30 45.24
CA LEU A 56 -75.96 -2.50 45.75
C LEU A 56 -77.11 -2.15 46.71
N VAL A 57 -76.88 -1.22 47.63
CA VAL A 57 -77.91 -0.74 48.56
C VAL A 57 -79.08 -0.09 47.80
N ALA A 58 -78.77 0.79 46.84
CA ALA A 58 -79.78 1.46 46.01
C ALA A 58 -80.59 0.46 45.17
N ALA A 59 -79.96 -0.55 44.58
CA ALA A 59 -80.62 -1.58 43.78
C ALA A 59 -81.54 -2.47 44.63
N VAL A 60 -81.09 -2.89 45.81
CA VAL A 60 -81.89 -3.69 46.74
C VAL A 60 -83.09 -2.88 47.26
N TRP A 61 -82.86 -1.63 47.68
CA TRP A 61 -83.93 -0.75 48.14
C TRP A 61 -84.93 -0.45 47.02
N LEU A 62 -84.45 -0.20 45.80
CA LEU A 62 -85.30 -0.01 44.63
C LEU A 62 -86.19 -1.23 44.47
N HIS A 63 -85.64 -2.44 44.36
CA HIS A 63 -86.40 -3.70 44.21
C HIS A 63 -87.46 -3.91 45.30
N GLN A 64 -87.13 -3.62 46.57
CA GLN A 64 -88.10 -3.70 47.67
C GLN A 64 -89.22 -2.66 47.52
N SER A 65 -88.89 -1.44 47.11
CA SER A 65 -89.83 -0.32 46.94
C SER A 65 -90.84 -0.51 45.80
N TRP A 66 -90.65 -1.50 44.92
CA TRP A 66 -91.68 -1.91 43.95
C TRP A 66 -92.83 -2.70 44.58
N ARG A 67 -92.62 -3.31 45.75
CA ARG A 67 -93.65 -4.07 46.48
C ARG A 67 -94.42 -3.22 47.50
N LEU A 68 -93.93 -2.02 47.81
CA LEU A 68 -94.54 -1.09 48.77
C LEU A 68 -95.52 -0.13 48.06
N PRO A 69 -96.82 -0.10 48.44
CA PRO A 69 -97.83 0.76 47.82
C PRO A 69 -97.56 2.27 47.99
N ASP A 70 -96.93 2.68 49.09
CA ASP A 70 -96.83 4.08 49.53
C ASP A 70 -95.62 4.85 48.97
N THR A 71 -94.82 4.25 48.09
CA THR A 71 -93.59 4.90 47.60
C THR A 71 -93.86 5.85 46.43
N LYS A 72 -93.53 7.14 46.60
CA LYS A 72 -93.67 8.21 45.58
C LYS A 72 -92.92 7.87 44.27
N ARG A 73 -93.57 8.06 43.12
CA ARG A 73 -93.03 7.73 41.78
C ARG A 73 -91.71 8.45 41.46
N TRP A 74 -91.53 9.69 41.91
CA TRP A 74 -90.30 10.48 41.68
C TRP A 74 -89.03 9.81 42.24
N MET A 75 -89.14 9.18 43.41
CA MET A 75 -88.01 8.51 44.07
C MET A 75 -87.59 7.23 43.32
N LYS A 76 -88.57 6.49 42.79
CA LYS A 76 -88.31 5.29 41.96
C LYS A 76 -87.58 5.66 40.66
N ASN A 77 -87.97 6.77 40.02
CA ASN A 77 -87.32 7.25 38.81
C ASN A 77 -85.88 7.70 39.08
N TYR A 78 -85.66 8.48 40.14
CA TYR A 78 -84.32 8.93 40.53
C TYR A 78 -83.38 7.75 40.80
N LEU A 79 -83.81 6.77 41.59
CA LEU A 79 -82.97 5.61 41.92
C LEU A 79 -82.72 4.69 40.73
N THR A 80 -83.70 4.53 39.84
CA THR A 80 -83.49 3.80 38.58
C THR A 80 -82.38 4.46 37.75
N VAL A 81 -82.44 5.79 37.57
CA VAL A 81 -81.41 6.54 36.84
C VAL A 81 -80.06 6.48 37.55
N ALA A 82 -80.02 6.67 38.87
CA ALA A 82 -78.80 6.60 39.66
C ALA A 82 -78.11 5.23 39.58
N VAL A 83 -78.87 4.14 39.65
CA VAL A 83 -78.35 2.78 39.49
C VAL A 83 -77.77 2.58 38.08
N ILE A 84 -78.44 3.08 37.03
CA ILE A 84 -77.93 3.02 35.66
C ILE A 84 -76.61 3.80 35.52
N VAL A 85 -76.53 5.02 36.08
CA VAL A 85 -75.30 5.82 36.05
C VAL A 85 -74.18 5.12 36.80
N LEU A 86 -74.45 4.54 37.97
CA LEU A 86 -73.47 3.75 38.72
C LEU A 86 -73.00 2.52 37.91
N MET A 87 -73.89 1.86 37.17
CA MET A 87 -73.52 0.76 36.26
C MET A 87 -72.60 1.23 35.13
N LEU A 88 -72.83 2.42 34.57
CA LEU A 88 -71.94 3.01 33.55
C LEU A 88 -70.56 3.33 34.11
N ILE A 89 -70.48 3.88 35.33
CA ILE A 89 -69.21 4.11 36.02
C ILE A 89 -68.47 2.79 36.24
N THR A 90 -69.17 1.75 36.69
CA THR A 90 -68.58 0.41 36.86
C THR A 90 -68.02 -0.12 35.53
N SER A 91 -68.80 0.02 34.45
CA SER A 91 -68.41 -0.41 33.10
C SER A 91 -67.20 0.37 32.57
N MET A 92 -67.14 1.68 32.79
CA MET A 92 -65.97 2.51 32.46
C MET A 92 -64.72 2.06 33.20
N GLY A 93 -64.86 1.67 34.47
CA GLY A 93 -63.77 1.06 35.22
C GLY A 93 -63.30 -0.25 34.59
N ILE A 94 -64.20 -1.18 34.28
CA ILE A 94 -63.83 -2.45 33.63
C ILE A 94 -63.14 -2.20 32.28
N PHE A 95 -63.64 -1.24 31.50
CA PHE A 95 -63.02 -0.82 30.25
C PHE A 95 -61.61 -0.25 30.46
N GLY A 96 -61.40 0.59 31.47
CA GLY A 96 -60.09 1.13 31.82
C GLY A 96 -59.07 0.04 32.13
N PHE A 97 -59.49 -1.02 32.84
CA PHE A 97 -58.63 -2.17 33.13
C PHE A 97 -58.21 -2.92 31.86
N LEU A 98 -59.18 -3.24 30.99
CA LEU A 98 -58.91 -3.93 29.72
C LEU A 98 -58.06 -3.08 28.77
N SER A 99 -58.32 -1.76 28.73
CA SER A 99 -57.57 -0.81 27.91
C SER A 99 -56.12 -0.66 28.37
N LYS A 100 -55.86 -0.64 29.69
CA LYS A 100 -54.49 -0.57 30.25
C LYS A 100 -53.63 -1.71 29.72
N ALA A 101 -54.11 -2.96 29.80
CA ALA A 101 -53.36 -4.11 29.32
C ALA A 101 -53.03 -3.99 27.82
N HIS A 102 -53.98 -3.53 27.00
CA HIS A 102 -53.75 -3.35 25.57
C HIS A 102 -52.76 -2.20 25.25
N ILE A 103 -52.85 -1.07 25.97
CA ILE A 103 -51.96 0.08 25.79
C ILE A 103 -50.54 -0.26 26.22
N GLU A 104 -50.36 -0.94 27.35
CA GLU A 104 -49.06 -1.32 27.90
C GLU A 104 -48.34 -2.33 26.97
N HIS A 105 -49.08 -3.32 26.45
CA HIS A 105 -48.55 -4.25 25.44
C HIS A 105 -48.19 -3.55 24.12
N ALA A 106 -49.03 -2.62 23.64
CA ALA A 106 -48.76 -1.88 22.41
C ALA A 106 -47.59 -0.88 22.56
N ALA A 107 -47.45 -0.25 23.74
CA ALA A 107 -46.35 0.66 24.05
C ALA A 107 -45.01 -0.07 24.16
N GLY A 108 -44.99 -1.24 24.82
CA GLY A 108 -43.79 -2.08 24.93
C GLY A 108 -43.28 -2.55 23.56
N GLY A 109 -44.18 -2.89 22.63
CA GLY A 109 -43.80 -3.23 21.25
C GLY A 109 -43.14 -2.08 20.49
N LYS A 110 -43.63 -0.84 20.66
CA LYS A 110 -43.03 0.36 20.05
C LYS A 110 -41.65 0.69 20.65
N GLU A 111 -41.50 0.54 21.97
CA GLU A 111 -40.22 0.78 22.63
C GLU A 111 -39.14 -0.24 22.19
N ILE A 112 -39.52 -1.52 22.09
CA ILE A 112 -38.61 -2.59 21.60
C ILE A 112 -38.24 -2.33 20.14
N GLY A 113 -39.20 -1.97 19.29
CA GLY A 113 -38.93 -1.60 17.89
C GLY A 113 -37.93 -0.45 17.78
N ALA A 114 -38.12 0.63 18.56
CA ALA A 114 -37.20 1.76 18.58
C ALA A 114 -35.79 1.41 19.11
N LYS A 115 -35.67 0.44 20.03
CA LYS A 115 -34.37 -0.07 20.48
C LYS A 115 -33.69 -0.88 19.39
N ILE A 116 -34.41 -1.76 18.69
CA ILE A 116 -33.88 -2.56 17.58
C ILE A 116 -33.40 -1.63 16.44
N GLU A 117 -34.17 -0.59 16.12
CA GLU A 117 -33.79 0.41 15.10
C GLU A 117 -32.48 1.11 15.48
N ARG A 118 -32.35 1.59 16.74
CA ARG A 118 -31.09 2.19 17.22
C ARG A 118 -29.91 1.21 17.20
N LEU A 119 -30.11 -0.04 17.62
CA LEU A 119 -29.05 -1.05 17.57
C LEU A 119 -28.63 -1.35 16.13
N THR A 120 -29.60 -1.38 15.21
CA THR A 120 -29.33 -1.55 13.78
C THR A 120 -28.52 -0.39 13.22
N ASP A 121 -28.87 0.85 13.57
CA ASP A 121 -28.11 2.04 13.16
C ASP A 121 -26.69 2.06 13.73
N LEU A 122 -26.51 1.65 15.00
CA LEU A 122 -25.19 1.55 15.62
C LEU A 122 -24.34 0.49 14.92
N ILE A 123 -24.89 -0.71 14.67
CA ILE A 123 -24.19 -1.77 13.93
C ILE A 123 -23.82 -1.31 12.52
N ALA A 124 -24.72 -0.60 11.82
CA ALA A 124 -24.44 -0.07 10.49
C ALA A 124 -23.30 0.96 10.51
N ARG A 125 -23.26 1.84 11.51
CA ARG A 125 -22.21 2.82 11.70
C ARG A 125 -20.85 2.18 11.98
N GLU A 126 -20.80 1.20 12.86
CA GLU A 126 -19.55 0.49 13.18
C GLU A 126 -19.03 -0.32 11.99
N ASN A 127 -19.93 -0.99 11.24
CA ASN A 127 -19.55 -1.65 9.99
C ASN A 127 -19.00 -0.68 8.95
N TYR A 128 -19.56 0.53 8.84
CA TYR A 128 -19.04 1.57 7.96
C TYR A 128 -17.62 2.02 8.37
N ILE A 129 -17.34 2.14 9.67
CA ILE A 129 -16.00 2.45 10.18
C ILE A 129 -15.02 1.33 9.80
N ILE A 130 -15.42 0.07 9.99
CA ILE A 130 -14.62 -1.11 9.63
C ILE A 130 -14.32 -1.13 8.13
N GLU A 131 -15.33 -0.91 7.28
CA GLU A 131 -15.15 -0.87 5.83
C GLU A 131 -14.19 0.23 5.41
N ARG A 132 -14.33 1.44 5.97
CA ARG A 132 -13.42 2.55 5.66
C ARG A 132 -11.99 2.29 6.11
N ALA A 133 -11.82 1.70 7.30
CA ALA A 133 -10.50 1.34 7.82
C ALA A 133 -9.83 0.26 6.96
N ASN A 134 -10.58 -0.79 6.58
CA ASN A 134 -10.10 -1.83 5.66
C ASN A 134 -9.71 -1.27 4.30
N LYS A 135 -10.51 -0.36 3.74
CA LYS A 135 -10.17 0.31 2.48
C LYS A 135 -8.84 1.07 2.60
N LYS A 136 -8.64 1.84 3.68
CA LYS A 136 -7.38 2.55 3.91
C LYS A 136 -6.18 1.62 4.07
N ILE A 137 -6.35 0.49 4.76
CA ILE A 137 -5.29 -0.54 4.88
C ILE A 137 -4.93 -1.09 3.49
N ASN A 138 -5.93 -1.47 2.70
CA ASN A 138 -5.70 -2.00 1.35
C ASN A 138 -5.03 -0.97 0.44
N ASP A 139 -5.49 0.29 0.46
CA ASP A 139 -4.91 1.37 -0.33
C ASP A 139 -3.44 1.61 0.05
N ALA A 140 -3.12 1.62 1.35
CA ALA A 140 -1.75 1.78 1.84
C ALA A 140 -0.85 0.58 1.47
N GLN A 141 -1.33 -0.65 1.61
CA GLN A 141 -0.60 -1.86 1.21
C GLN A 141 -0.32 -1.90 -0.31
N ASN A 142 -1.31 -1.53 -1.12
CA ASN A 142 -1.15 -1.46 -2.57
C ASN A 142 -0.15 -0.36 -2.97
N GLN A 143 -0.15 0.78 -2.28
CA GLN A 143 0.82 1.85 -2.50
C GLN A 143 2.27 1.40 -2.23
N VAL A 144 2.52 0.58 -1.20
CA VAL A 144 3.85 -0.04 -0.95
C VAL A 144 4.24 -0.95 -2.10
N VAL A 145 3.34 -1.81 -2.56
CA VAL A 145 3.61 -2.75 -3.66
C VAL A 145 3.94 -2.01 -4.95
N ASP A 146 3.17 -0.98 -5.31
CA ASP A 146 3.40 -0.17 -6.50
C ASP A 146 4.72 0.61 -6.43
N THR A 147 5.02 1.20 -5.26
CA THR A 147 6.28 1.95 -5.04
C THR A 147 7.49 1.02 -5.07
N SER A 148 7.40 -0.17 -4.47
CA SER A 148 8.47 -1.18 -4.49
C SER A 148 8.74 -1.73 -5.89
N THR A 149 7.69 -1.93 -6.69
CA THR A 149 7.78 -2.41 -8.08
C THR A 149 8.43 -1.35 -8.96
N ASN A 150 7.92 -0.11 -8.92
CA ASN A 150 8.48 1.02 -9.69
C ASN A 150 9.96 1.29 -9.31
N THR A 151 10.27 1.21 -8.02
CA THR A 151 11.64 1.37 -7.53
C THR A 151 12.55 0.26 -8.05
N SER A 152 12.11 -1.00 -7.99
CA SER A 152 12.89 -2.13 -8.48
C SER A 152 13.16 -2.03 -9.98
N GLU A 153 12.14 -1.62 -10.76
CA GLU A 153 12.28 -1.35 -12.20
C GLU A 153 13.28 -0.22 -12.47
N ARG A 154 13.20 0.89 -11.76
CA ARG A 154 14.15 2.02 -11.87
C ARG A 154 15.58 1.61 -11.51
N ILE A 155 15.76 0.86 -10.43
CA ILE A 155 17.08 0.34 -10.03
C ILE A 155 17.61 -0.60 -11.12
N ALA A 156 16.78 -1.47 -11.68
CA ALA A 156 17.18 -2.37 -12.77
C ALA A 156 17.59 -1.59 -14.03
N GLU A 157 16.87 -0.52 -14.39
CA GLU A 157 17.23 0.35 -15.49
C GLU A 157 18.58 1.04 -15.25
N LEU A 158 18.78 1.63 -14.06
CA LEU A 158 20.06 2.27 -13.70
C LEU A 158 21.21 1.25 -13.66
N GLN A 159 20.97 0.03 -13.20
CA GLN A 159 21.96 -1.05 -13.22
C GLN A 159 22.31 -1.46 -14.66
N SER A 160 21.31 -1.50 -15.55
CA SER A 160 21.54 -1.70 -16.98
C SER A 160 22.34 -0.56 -17.59
N GLN A 161 22.08 0.70 -17.21
CA GLN A 161 22.87 1.85 -17.65
C GLN A 161 24.33 1.74 -17.21
N ILE A 162 24.59 1.34 -15.94
CA ILE A 162 25.94 1.10 -15.41
C ILE A 162 26.65 0.01 -16.21
N ASN A 163 26.01 -1.14 -16.40
CA ASN A 163 26.61 -2.29 -17.09
C ASN A 163 26.97 -1.94 -18.55
N ASN A 164 26.09 -1.20 -19.24
CA ASN A 164 26.25 -0.87 -20.65
C ASN A 164 27.08 0.41 -20.90
N ALA A 165 27.47 1.15 -19.86
CA ALA A 165 28.14 2.46 -20.02
C ALA A 165 29.42 2.36 -20.84
N TYR A 166 30.25 1.35 -20.59
CA TYR A 166 31.47 1.11 -21.36
C TYR A 166 31.17 0.54 -22.75
N ASP A 167 30.21 -0.38 -22.86
CA ASP A 167 29.86 -1.02 -24.14
C ASP A 167 29.34 -0.01 -25.16
N ARG A 168 28.56 0.98 -24.74
CA ARG A 168 28.08 2.06 -25.62
C ARG A 168 29.20 2.94 -26.16
N ARG A 169 30.32 3.08 -25.42
CA ARG A 169 31.49 3.87 -25.83
C ARG A 169 32.55 3.05 -26.55
N ALA A 170 32.45 1.72 -26.52
CA ALA A 170 33.40 0.83 -27.18
C ALA A 170 33.60 1.13 -28.68
N PRO A 171 32.56 1.43 -29.50
CA PRO A 171 32.76 1.78 -30.89
C PRO A 171 33.63 3.04 -31.08
N GLU A 172 33.32 4.10 -30.32
CA GLU A 172 34.08 5.36 -30.37
C GLU A 172 35.54 5.15 -29.92
N VAL A 173 35.77 4.35 -28.87
CA VAL A 173 37.12 3.99 -28.40
C VAL A 173 37.88 3.18 -29.45
N ASN A 174 37.20 2.24 -30.13
CA ASN A 174 37.80 1.43 -31.19
C ASN A 174 38.21 2.28 -32.39
N GLU A 175 37.40 3.26 -32.79
CA GLU A 175 37.77 4.21 -33.86
C GLU A 175 39.05 4.99 -33.51
N GLN A 176 39.16 5.47 -32.27
CA GLN A 176 40.37 6.16 -31.82
C GLN A 176 41.59 5.21 -31.77
N GLN A 177 41.38 3.96 -31.35
CA GLN A 177 42.43 2.95 -31.34
C GLN A 177 42.94 2.64 -32.75
N GLU A 178 42.06 2.64 -33.75
CA GLU A 178 42.44 2.45 -35.15
C GLU A 178 43.26 3.61 -35.72
N ILE A 179 43.03 4.86 -35.27
CA ILE A 179 43.88 6.00 -35.63
C ILE A 179 45.31 5.77 -35.11
N ILE A 180 45.45 5.33 -33.86
CA ILE A 180 46.74 5.01 -33.25
C ILE A 180 47.43 3.88 -34.01
N ASN A 181 46.71 2.77 -34.23
CA ASN A 181 47.23 1.59 -34.94
C ASN A 181 47.68 1.95 -36.36
N ARG A 182 46.93 2.80 -37.08
CA ARG A 182 47.29 3.27 -38.42
C ARG A 182 48.58 4.10 -38.39
N SER A 183 48.72 5.02 -37.44
CA SER A 183 49.93 5.84 -37.28
C SER A 183 51.14 4.96 -36.94
N ASP A 184 50.99 3.98 -36.04
CA ASP A 184 52.06 3.02 -35.70
C ASP A 184 52.48 2.17 -36.91
N ARG A 185 51.54 1.68 -37.72
CA ARG A 185 51.84 0.94 -38.97
C ARG A 185 52.59 1.79 -39.99
N LEU A 186 52.29 3.09 -40.07
CA LEU A 186 53.00 4.00 -40.97
C LEU A 186 54.45 4.17 -40.54
N VAL A 187 54.70 4.39 -39.25
CA VAL A 187 56.07 4.46 -38.68
C VAL A 187 56.84 3.17 -38.92
N GLU A 188 56.21 2.01 -38.68
CA GLU A 188 56.80 0.70 -38.94
C GLU A 188 57.17 0.53 -40.42
N THR A 189 56.24 0.88 -41.33
CA THR A 189 56.46 0.77 -42.78
C THR A 189 57.60 1.69 -43.24
N GLN A 190 57.62 2.94 -42.77
CA GLN A 190 58.67 3.90 -43.12
C GLN A 190 60.03 3.45 -42.61
N THR A 191 60.12 2.99 -41.36
CA THR A 191 61.39 2.54 -40.78
C THR A 191 61.90 1.24 -41.41
N LYS A 192 61.00 0.34 -41.85
CA LYS A 192 61.37 -0.93 -42.50
C LYS A 192 62.25 -0.73 -43.74
N THR A 193 61.92 0.25 -44.59
CA THR A 193 62.72 0.54 -45.81
C THR A 193 64.16 0.93 -45.46
N TYR A 194 64.36 1.72 -44.41
CA TYR A 194 65.69 2.13 -43.97
C TYR A 194 66.42 1.02 -43.22
N LEU A 195 65.70 0.17 -42.47
CA LEU A 195 66.28 -1.02 -41.84
C LEU A 195 66.83 -2.01 -42.86
N GLU A 196 66.14 -2.22 -43.99
CA GLU A 196 66.67 -3.06 -45.08
C GLU A 196 67.92 -2.45 -45.74
N GLN A 197 67.95 -1.13 -45.93
CA GLN A 197 69.16 -0.45 -46.42
C GLN A 197 70.33 -0.58 -45.44
N LEU A 198 70.05 -0.44 -44.14
CA LEU A 198 71.04 -0.62 -43.07
C LEU A 198 71.65 -2.02 -43.11
N LYS A 199 70.81 -3.04 -43.29
CA LYS A 199 71.23 -4.45 -43.42
C LYS A 199 72.14 -4.67 -44.63
N ILE A 200 71.87 -4.01 -45.77
CA ILE A 200 72.74 -4.07 -46.95
C ILE A 200 74.11 -3.45 -46.66
N ILE A 201 74.14 -2.29 -45.99
CA ILE A 201 75.40 -1.63 -45.62
C ILE A 201 76.21 -2.50 -44.63
N ASP A 202 75.55 -3.05 -43.61
CA ASP A 202 76.19 -3.93 -42.64
C ASP A 202 76.76 -5.19 -43.32
N ALA A 203 76.04 -5.78 -44.29
CA ALA A 203 76.54 -6.90 -45.08
C ALA A 203 77.77 -6.53 -45.92
N ARG A 204 77.79 -5.34 -46.54
CA ARG A 204 78.94 -4.86 -47.33
C ARG A 204 80.18 -4.64 -46.46
N ILE A 205 80.03 -4.03 -45.28
CA ILE A 205 81.13 -3.87 -44.33
C ILE A 205 81.61 -5.25 -43.87
N ALA A 206 80.70 -6.15 -43.47
CA ALA A 206 81.06 -7.49 -43.03
C ALA A 206 81.80 -8.31 -44.12
N GLN A 207 81.38 -8.20 -45.38
CA GLN A 207 82.08 -8.82 -46.52
C GLN A 207 83.50 -8.27 -46.68
N LEU A 208 83.68 -6.95 -46.59
CA LEU A 208 85.00 -6.33 -46.63
C LEU A 208 85.90 -6.87 -45.51
N GLU A 209 85.42 -6.86 -44.26
CA GLU A 209 86.19 -7.35 -43.12
C GLU A 209 86.55 -8.83 -43.25
N LYS A 210 85.62 -9.64 -43.76
CA LYS A 210 85.85 -11.05 -44.04
C LYS A 210 86.96 -11.24 -45.08
N HIS A 211 86.87 -10.58 -46.24
CA HIS A 211 87.89 -10.70 -47.29
C HIS A 211 89.27 -10.20 -46.84
N ILE A 212 89.32 -9.17 -45.99
CA ILE A 212 90.57 -8.71 -45.36
C ILE A 212 91.15 -9.78 -44.44
N THR A 213 90.32 -10.39 -43.59
CA THR A 213 90.74 -11.43 -42.62
C THR A 213 91.19 -12.71 -43.33
N ASP A 214 90.50 -13.09 -44.40
CA ASP A 214 90.79 -14.29 -45.20
C ASP A 214 92.00 -14.08 -46.15
N GLY A 215 92.59 -12.88 -46.18
CA GLY A 215 93.74 -12.55 -47.04
C GLY A 215 93.41 -12.43 -48.53
N GLU A 216 92.12 -12.32 -48.89
CA GLU A 216 91.62 -12.31 -50.26
C GLU A 216 91.72 -10.90 -50.87
N ILE A 217 92.94 -10.37 -50.99
CA ILE A 217 93.20 -8.96 -51.38
C ILE A 217 92.60 -8.59 -52.74
N GLU A 218 92.61 -9.52 -53.70
CA GLU A 218 91.99 -9.31 -55.02
C GLU A 218 90.47 -9.03 -54.93
N LYS A 219 89.77 -9.74 -54.02
CA LYS A 219 88.33 -9.51 -53.76
C LYS A 219 88.08 -8.23 -52.98
N VAL A 220 88.96 -7.88 -52.05
CA VAL A 220 88.93 -6.58 -51.36
C VAL A 220 89.05 -5.44 -52.38
N GLN A 221 90.03 -5.53 -53.28
CA GLN A 221 90.26 -4.54 -54.33
C GLN A 221 89.05 -4.40 -55.26
N ALA A 222 88.46 -5.51 -55.69
CA ALA A 222 87.23 -5.50 -56.48
C ALA A 222 86.04 -4.86 -55.73
N LEU A 223 85.89 -5.13 -54.43
CA LEU A 223 84.80 -4.59 -53.60
C LEU A 223 84.93 -3.08 -53.36
N VAL A 224 86.17 -2.57 -53.20
CA VAL A 224 86.45 -1.14 -52.99
C VAL A 224 86.64 -0.36 -54.30
N GLY A 225 86.60 -1.02 -55.45
CA GLY A 225 86.62 -0.39 -56.78
C GLY A 225 88.00 0.02 -57.28
N VAL A 226 89.06 -0.69 -56.88
CA VAL A 226 90.43 -0.49 -57.40
C VAL A 226 90.87 -1.70 -58.25
N ASN A 227 91.97 -1.55 -59.01
CA ASN A 227 92.51 -2.65 -59.81
C ASN A 227 92.82 -3.88 -58.94
N ALA A 228 92.28 -5.02 -59.33
CA ALA A 228 92.39 -6.28 -58.61
C ALA A 228 93.71 -7.00 -58.98
N ASP A 229 94.83 -6.51 -58.46
CA ASP A 229 96.18 -7.06 -58.71
C ASP A 229 96.69 -7.97 -57.57
N GLY A 230 95.92 -8.12 -56.49
CA GLY A 230 96.25 -8.92 -55.31
C GLY A 230 97.32 -8.30 -54.40
N VAL A 231 97.83 -7.10 -54.72
CA VAL A 231 98.91 -6.44 -53.97
C VAL A 231 98.37 -5.28 -53.17
N LEU A 232 98.54 -5.33 -51.84
CA LEU A 232 98.15 -4.24 -50.96
C LEU A 232 99.11 -3.05 -51.09
N ARG A 233 98.68 -2.02 -51.82
CA ARG A 233 99.40 -0.74 -51.96
C ARG A 233 98.70 0.38 -51.21
N GLU A 234 99.34 1.53 -51.11
CA GLU A 234 98.75 2.73 -50.48
C GLU A 234 97.38 3.11 -51.09
N ILE A 235 97.23 2.97 -52.41
CA ILE A 235 95.96 3.22 -53.11
C ILE A 235 94.85 2.27 -52.61
N THR A 236 95.16 0.98 -52.45
CA THR A 236 94.20 -0.02 -51.93
C THR A 236 93.88 0.25 -50.46
N SER A 237 94.88 0.57 -49.63
CA SER A 237 94.68 0.92 -48.22
C SER A 237 93.82 2.17 -48.06
N GLN A 238 94.03 3.19 -48.89
CA GLN A 238 93.19 4.39 -48.91
C GLN A 238 91.77 4.06 -49.35
N ALA A 239 91.57 3.27 -50.42
CA ALA A 239 90.25 2.86 -50.88
C ALA A 239 89.47 2.05 -49.82
N ILE A 240 90.14 1.19 -49.03
CA ILE A 240 89.53 0.49 -47.90
C ILE A 240 89.07 1.49 -46.82
N ARG A 241 89.91 2.48 -46.47
CA ARG A 241 89.56 3.54 -45.50
C ARG A 241 88.36 4.34 -46.00
N ASP A 242 88.37 4.74 -47.27
CA ASP A 242 87.30 5.53 -47.89
C ASP A 242 86.00 4.73 -47.98
N PHE A 243 86.07 3.44 -48.32
CA PHE A 243 84.91 2.54 -48.32
C PHE A 243 84.29 2.42 -46.92
N ARG A 244 85.11 2.18 -45.88
CA ARG A 244 84.63 2.11 -44.50
C ARG A 244 84.02 3.43 -44.06
N ALA A 245 84.70 4.55 -44.32
CA ALA A 245 84.24 5.89 -43.97
C ALA A 245 82.90 6.21 -44.62
N THR A 246 82.76 5.92 -45.92
CA THR A 246 81.52 6.16 -46.69
C THR A 246 80.37 5.31 -46.14
N ASN A 247 80.58 4.00 -45.95
CA ASN A 247 79.52 3.11 -45.45
C ASN A 247 79.14 3.42 -43.99
N ASN A 248 80.10 3.77 -43.13
CA ASN A 248 79.80 4.18 -41.75
C ASN A 248 79.07 5.53 -41.67
N THR A 249 79.37 6.45 -42.59
CA THR A 249 78.66 7.72 -42.72
C THR A 249 77.21 7.48 -43.14
N GLU A 250 76.99 6.67 -44.18
CA GLU A 250 75.63 6.30 -44.60
C GLU A 250 74.88 5.51 -43.52
N LYS A 251 75.55 4.59 -42.82
CA LYS A 251 74.98 3.87 -41.67
C LYS A 251 74.47 4.84 -40.60
N THR A 252 75.29 5.82 -40.22
CA THR A 252 74.93 6.85 -39.23
C THR A 252 73.75 7.69 -39.74
N ARG A 253 73.76 8.08 -41.02
CA ARG A 253 72.66 8.82 -41.65
C ARG A 253 71.35 8.04 -41.59
N LEU A 254 71.35 6.75 -41.93
CA LEU A 254 70.17 5.88 -41.87
C LEU A 254 69.66 5.71 -40.43
N LEU A 255 70.55 5.54 -39.46
CA LEU A 255 70.17 5.44 -38.04
C LEU A 255 69.49 6.73 -37.56
N ASN A 256 70.05 7.89 -37.91
CA ASN A 256 69.46 9.18 -37.58
C ASN A 256 68.06 9.36 -38.20
N ILE A 257 67.88 8.96 -39.46
CA ILE A 257 66.56 9.01 -40.13
C ILE A 257 65.55 8.09 -39.42
N ILE A 258 65.95 6.86 -39.07
CA ILE A 258 65.09 5.93 -38.33
C ILE A 258 64.68 6.51 -36.98
N GLU A 259 65.63 7.13 -36.28
CA GLU A 259 65.38 7.75 -34.98
C GLU A 259 64.45 8.97 -35.10
N GLU A 260 64.64 9.82 -36.11
CA GLU A 260 63.78 10.97 -36.41
C GLU A 260 62.34 10.53 -36.70
N ILE A 261 62.14 9.49 -37.53
CA ILE A 261 60.82 8.95 -37.83
C ILE A 261 60.14 8.37 -36.58
N ARG A 262 60.88 7.68 -35.72
CA ARG A 262 60.34 7.10 -34.48
C ARG A 262 59.97 8.15 -33.45
N ASN A 263 60.74 9.23 -33.39
CA ASN A 263 60.59 10.30 -32.40
C ASN A 263 59.76 11.49 -32.91
N ALA A 264 59.31 11.46 -34.17
CA ALA A 264 58.46 12.50 -34.74
C ALA A 264 57.20 12.72 -33.88
N ASP A 265 56.81 13.99 -33.69
CA ASP A 265 55.56 14.31 -33.00
C ASP A 265 54.38 13.79 -33.83
N ARG A 266 53.48 13.08 -33.16
CA ARG A 266 52.28 12.47 -33.77
C ARG A 266 51.04 13.10 -33.16
N PRO A 267 50.65 14.31 -33.60
CA PRO A 267 49.54 15.06 -33.00
C PRO A 267 48.22 14.28 -33.07
N GLU A 268 48.00 13.48 -34.11
CA GLU A 268 46.84 12.62 -34.26
C GLU A 268 46.78 11.50 -33.20
N VAL A 269 47.91 10.88 -32.86
CA VAL A 269 48.00 9.87 -31.79
C VAL A 269 47.74 10.51 -30.42
N ARG A 270 48.29 11.70 -30.19
CA ARG A 270 48.05 12.46 -28.96
C ARG A 270 46.57 12.82 -28.82
N ALA A 271 45.95 13.33 -29.88
CA ALA A 271 44.53 13.65 -29.92
C ALA A 271 43.66 12.41 -29.65
N ALA A 272 43.93 11.29 -30.33
CA ALA A 272 43.19 10.05 -30.14
C ALA A 272 43.28 9.52 -28.69
N ARG A 273 44.47 9.59 -28.06
CA ARG A 273 44.64 9.20 -26.65
C ARG A 273 43.88 10.12 -25.68
N MET A 274 43.88 11.42 -25.93
CA MET A 274 43.08 12.35 -25.13
C MET A 274 41.59 12.07 -25.29
N GLU A 275 41.14 11.73 -26.50
CA GLU A 275 39.75 11.39 -26.76
C GLU A 275 39.32 10.09 -26.08
N ILE A 276 40.14 9.02 -26.15
CA ILE A 276 39.89 7.79 -25.39
C ILE A 276 39.77 8.08 -23.90
N LYS A 277 40.65 8.92 -23.35
CA LYS A 277 40.59 9.32 -21.94
C LYS A 277 39.28 10.07 -21.64
N ARG A 278 38.88 11.02 -22.49
CA ARG A 278 37.63 11.78 -22.36
C ARG A 278 36.42 10.85 -22.35
N LEU A 279 36.36 9.89 -23.29
CA LEU A 279 35.27 8.91 -23.39
C LEU A 279 35.18 8.02 -22.15
N ARG A 280 36.31 7.58 -21.60
CA ARG A 280 36.36 6.82 -20.34
C ARG A 280 35.86 7.65 -19.16
N THR A 281 36.34 8.89 -19.02
CA THR A 281 35.87 9.79 -17.95
C THR A 281 34.37 10.06 -18.04
N LEU A 282 33.81 10.21 -19.25
CA LEU A 282 32.36 10.33 -19.41
C LEU A 282 31.60 9.08 -18.95
N ALA A 283 32.09 7.88 -19.30
CA ALA A 283 31.49 6.63 -18.83
C ALA A 283 31.56 6.50 -17.29
N GLU A 284 32.70 6.87 -16.69
CA GLU A 284 32.89 6.89 -15.23
C GLU A 284 31.93 7.88 -14.55
N GLN A 285 31.73 9.07 -15.12
CA GLN A 285 30.78 10.06 -14.61
C GLN A 285 29.33 9.56 -14.68
N GLU A 286 28.97 8.87 -15.77
CA GLU A 286 27.65 8.27 -15.92
C GLU A 286 27.42 7.17 -14.87
N ILE A 287 28.39 6.28 -14.70
CA ILE A 287 28.35 5.21 -13.67
C ILE A 287 28.24 5.82 -12.27
N ALA A 288 29.03 6.84 -11.95
CA ALA A 288 28.98 7.51 -10.65
C ALA A 288 27.61 8.15 -10.40
N SER A 289 27.05 8.84 -11.39
CA SER A 289 25.74 9.48 -11.30
C SER A 289 24.63 8.45 -11.10
N ALA A 290 24.64 7.36 -11.86
CA ALA A 290 23.68 6.26 -11.72
C ALA A 290 23.80 5.57 -10.35
N THR A 291 25.02 5.38 -9.84
CA THR A 291 25.27 4.79 -8.50
C THR A 291 24.71 5.67 -7.39
N VAL A 292 24.93 7.00 -7.47
CA VAL A 292 24.34 7.96 -6.52
C VAL A 292 22.82 7.93 -6.58
N ALA A 293 22.24 7.87 -7.78
CA ALA A 293 20.78 7.77 -7.94
C ALA A 293 20.21 6.48 -7.33
N ILE A 294 20.87 5.32 -7.54
CA ILE A 294 20.48 4.06 -6.89
C ILE A 294 20.49 4.19 -5.36
N GLU A 295 21.53 4.80 -4.80
CA GLU A 295 21.64 4.96 -3.35
C GLU A 295 20.56 5.89 -2.77
N GLN A 296 20.27 6.99 -3.47
CA GLN A 296 19.17 7.90 -3.10
C GLN A 296 17.80 7.20 -3.16
N ILE A 297 17.56 6.39 -4.20
CA ILE A 297 16.34 5.60 -4.33
C ILE A 297 16.23 4.60 -3.17
N ARG A 298 17.30 3.85 -2.84
CA ARG A 298 17.32 2.91 -1.70
C ARG A 298 17.06 3.60 -0.35
N ALA A 299 17.67 4.76 -0.13
CA ALA A 299 17.45 5.55 1.08
C ALA A 299 15.99 6.02 1.21
N THR A 300 15.37 6.42 0.09
CA THR A 300 13.97 6.89 0.06
C THR A 300 12.99 5.76 0.34
N VAL A 301 13.20 4.56 -0.23
CA VAL A 301 12.39 3.36 0.05
C VAL A 301 12.44 3.00 1.54
N THR A 302 13.62 3.07 2.14
CA THR A 302 13.80 2.69 3.56
C THR A 302 13.06 3.66 4.50
N TYR A 303 12.95 4.95 4.12
CA TYR A 303 12.37 5.98 4.98
C TYR A 303 10.85 6.15 4.79
N THR A 304 10.34 5.93 3.59
CA THR A 304 8.97 6.36 3.22
C THR A 304 7.95 5.22 3.17
N ASP A 305 8.38 3.96 2.99
CA ASP A 305 7.45 2.86 2.67
C ASP A 305 7.07 1.94 3.85
N THR A 306 7.82 1.89 4.94
CA THR A 306 7.54 0.92 6.02
C THR A 306 7.09 1.58 7.31
N ALA A 307 7.84 2.55 7.85
CA ALA A 307 7.56 3.11 9.17
C ALA A 307 6.20 3.84 9.25
N ASP A 308 5.90 4.72 8.29
CA ASP A 308 4.64 5.50 8.30
C ASP A 308 3.42 4.64 7.94
N ILE A 309 3.62 3.58 7.15
CA ILE A 309 2.55 2.68 6.70
C ILE A 309 2.22 1.65 7.78
N ASP A 310 3.23 1.14 8.49
CA ASP A 310 3.01 0.29 9.66
C ASP A 310 2.24 1.05 10.76
N GLU A 311 2.59 2.31 11.04
CA GLU A 311 1.85 3.15 11.99
C GLU A 311 0.39 3.40 11.55
N LEU A 312 0.17 3.63 10.25
CA LEU A 312 -1.17 3.78 9.68
C LEU A 312 -1.98 2.49 9.82
N VAL A 313 -1.40 1.34 9.45
CA VAL A 313 -2.04 0.02 9.53
C VAL A 313 -2.37 -0.33 10.98
N ASP A 314 -1.45 -0.08 11.91
CA ASP A 314 -1.68 -0.28 13.34
C ASP A 314 -2.85 0.57 13.85
N THR A 315 -2.87 1.86 13.45
CA THR A 315 -3.95 2.78 13.81
C THR A 315 -5.31 2.31 13.25
N GLN A 316 -5.36 1.92 11.98
CA GLN A 316 -6.61 1.44 11.37
C GLN A 316 -7.05 0.09 11.95
N THR A 317 -6.11 -0.80 12.27
CA THR A 317 -6.39 -2.10 12.91
C THR A 317 -6.93 -1.92 14.32
N ALA A 318 -6.40 -0.95 15.08
CA ALA A 318 -6.93 -0.58 16.39
C ALA A 318 -8.36 -0.02 16.30
N LEU A 319 -8.67 0.79 15.29
CA LEU A 319 -10.02 1.28 15.03
C LEU A 319 -10.99 0.15 14.70
N ILE A 320 -10.60 -0.80 13.83
CA ILE A 320 -11.39 -1.98 13.50
C ILE A 320 -11.67 -2.82 14.76
N LYS A 321 -10.65 -3.07 15.57
CA LYS A 321 -10.80 -3.83 16.82
C LYS A 321 -11.75 -3.15 17.80
N THR A 322 -11.69 -1.82 17.89
CA THR A 322 -12.59 -1.03 18.74
C THR A 322 -14.02 -1.14 18.24
N ALA A 323 -14.26 -0.96 16.94
CA ALA A 323 -15.59 -1.08 16.33
C ALA A 323 -16.20 -2.49 16.52
N TYR A 324 -15.41 -3.56 16.37
CA TYR A 324 -15.88 -4.93 16.68
C TYR A 324 -16.23 -5.10 18.16
N THR A 325 -15.42 -4.55 19.06
CA THR A 325 -15.70 -4.60 20.51
C THR A 325 -16.99 -3.86 20.85
N GLU A 326 -17.24 -2.71 20.20
CA GLU A 326 -18.49 -1.97 20.36
C GLU A 326 -19.70 -2.79 19.87
N ILE A 327 -19.62 -3.41 18.69
CA ILE A 327 -20.67 -4.31 18.17
C ILE A 327 -20.95 -5.48 19.12
N ASP A 328 -19.91 -6.12 19.66
CA ASP A 328 -20.07 -7.28 20.55
C ASP A 328 -20.74 -6.94 21.90
N THR A 329 -20.73 -5.66 22.29
CA THR A 329 -21.34 -5.18 23.55
C THR A 329 -22.80 -4.70 23.41
N LEU A 330 -23.35 -4.67 22.18
CA LEU A 330 -24.71 -4.20 21.86
C LEU A 330 -25.77 -5.30 21.94
#